data_AF-A0A8J5V1K6-F1
#
_entry.id   AF-A0A8J5V1K6-F1
#
_cell.length_a   1.000
_cell.length_b   1.000
_cell.length_c   1.000
_cell.angle_alpha   90.00
_cell.angle_beta   90.00
_cell.angle_gamma   90.00
#
_symmetry.space_group_name_H-M   'P 1'
#
loop_
_entity.id
_entity.type
_entity.pdbx_description
1 polymer ?
#
loop_
_entity_poly.entity_id
_entity_poly.type
_entity_poly.pdbx_seq_one_letter_code
_entity_poly.pdbx_strand_id
1 'polypeptide(L)'
;MFKGLVRKTIPLVAFGVGIAGFPRDWRAGHPQDTKLLHINEEVLRQIQSTKEYKQLESNKSLRQYNSSNAFPGQHHNNYVGTGLLFGPDLFEIDPINQAPPQSTVVLRAKVKEAKGRKVVIGGYLETLPLDDNKAEKPLLIAESTCILVQPKWFKYFTWLQI
;
A
#
# COMPACT_ATOMS: atom_id res chain seq x y z
N MET A 1 -9.85 -20.71 48.35
CA MET A 1 -10.11 -19.30 47.95
C MET A 1 -9.02 -18.69 47.06
N PHE A 2 -7.74 -19.05 47.21
CA PHE A 2 -6.62 -18.44 46.47
C PHE A 2 -6.56 -18.70 44.95
N LYS A 3 -7.03 -19.85 44.45
CA LYS A 3 -6.96 -20.19 43.01
C LYS A 3 -7.82 -19.27 42.10
N GLY A 4 -8.90 -18.71 42.63
CA GLY A 4 -9.78 -17.81 41.87
C GLY A 4 -9.21 -16.40 41.71
N LEU A 5 -8.47 -15.92 42.72
CA LEU A 5 -7.83 -14.60 42.69
C LEU A 5 -6.67 -14.58 41.70
N VAL A 6 -5.82 -15.60 41.74
CA VAL A 6 -4.64 -15.73 40.86
C VAL A 6 -5.02 -15.82 39.38
N ARG A 7 -6.14 -16.47 39.05
CA ARG A 7 -6.64 -16.55 37.66
C ARG A 7 -7.10 -15.22 37.06
N LYS A 8 -7.50 -14.26 37.89
CA LYS A 8 -7.98 -12.95 37.43
C LYS A 8 -6.88 -11.89 37.44
N THR A 9 -5.96 -11.97 38.40
CA THR A 9 -4.89 -10.97 38.53
C THR A 9 -3.75 -11.17 37.55
N ILE A 10 -3.36 -12.42 37.25
CA ILE A 10 -2.26 -12.69 36.31
C ILE A 10 -2.52 -12.11 34.91
N PRO A 11 -3.69 -12.29 34.28
CA PRO A 11 -3.95 -11.71 32.95
C PRO A 11 -3.91 -10.18 32.96
N LEU A 12 -4.45 -9.55 34.01
CA LEU A 12 -4.45 -8.09 34.16
C LEU A 12 -3.04 -7.52 34.34
N VAL A 13 -2.22 -8.18 35.15
CA VAL A 13 -0.81 -7.79 35.35
C VAL A 13 -0.03 -8.01 34.06
N ALA A 14 -0.21 -9.15 33.38
CA ALA A 14 0.44 -9.43 32.11
C ALA A 14 0.04 -8.42 31.02
N PHE A 15 -1.24 -8.02 30.95
CA PHE A 15 -1.71 -6.99 30.03
C PHE A 15 -1.14 -5.61 30.35
N GLY A 16 -1.08 -5.24 31.63
CA GLY A 16 -0.47 -3.99 32.09
C GLY A 16 1.03 -3.92 31.79
N VAL A 17 1.77 -5.00 32.03
CA VAL A 17 3.19 -5.13 31.68
C VAL A 17 3.36 -5.09 30.16
N GLY A 18 2.47 -5.72 29.40
CA GLY A 18 2.43 -5.64 27.94
C GLY A 18 2.34 -4.19 27.47
N ILE A 19 1.29 -3.46 27.87
CA ILE A 19 1.10 -2.04 27.51
C ILE A 19 2.29 -1.16 27.95
N ALA A 20 2.82 -1.39 29.15
CA ALA A 20 3.96 -0.61 29.65
C ALA A 20 5.27 -0.89 28.88
N GLY A 21 5.47 -2.14 28.47
CA GLY A 21 6.62 -2.60 27.67
C GLY A 21 6.58 -2.20 26.20
N PHE A 22 5.42 -1.79 25.67
CA PHE A 22 5.34 -1.24 24.32
C PHE A 22 6.07 0.12 24.23
N PRO A 23 6.86 0.36 23.16
CA PRO A 23 7.51 1.64 22.92
C PRO A 23 6.53 2.80 23.03
N ARG A 24 6.95 3.88 23.69
CA ARG A 24 6.11 5.08 23.87
C ARG A 24 5.57 5.61 22.53
N ASP A 25 6.37 5.47 21.48
CA ASP A 25 6.04 5.87 20.10
C ASP A 25 4.86 5.10 19.49
N TRP A 26 4.54 3.92 20.02
CA TRP A 26 3.39 3.13 19.58
C TRP A 26 2.11 3.48 20.35
N ARG A 27 2.25 3.94 21.60
CA ARG A 27 1.14 4.40 22.46
C ARG A 27 0.72 5.82 22.14
N ALA A 28 1.68 6.66 21.79
CA ALA A 28 1.44 7.97 21.21
C ALA A 28 1.15 7.76 19.72
N GLY A 29 -0.09 7.39 19.38
CA GLY A 29 -0.56 7.49 18.00
C GLY A 29 -0.14 8.86 17.48
N HIS A 30 0.65 8.91 16.41
CA HIS A 30 1.20 10.17 15.93
C HIS A 30 0.02 11.04 15.50
N PRO A 31 -0.22 12.20 16.14
CA PRO A 31 -1.38 13.05 15.82
C PRO A 31 -1.23 13.76 14.47
N GLN A 32 -0.08 13.58 13.81
CA GLN A 32 0.13 13.94 12.43
C GLN A 32 -0.06 12.68 11.61
N ASP A 33 -1.28 12.45 11.12
CA ASP A 33 -1.46 11.67 9.90
C ASP A 33 -0.50 12.27 8.86
N THR A 34 0.63 11.61 8.65
CA THR A 34 1.49 11.92 7.52
C THR A 34 0.62 11.66 6.30
N LYS A 35 0.16 12.74 5.64
CA LYS A 35 -0.47 12.65 4.32
C LYS A 35 0.33 11.63 3.51
N LEU A 36 -0.35 10.63 2.97
CA LEU A 36 0.24 9.45 2.31
C LEU A 36 1.18 9.82 1.13
N LEU A 37 1.12 11.08 0.68
CA LEU A 37 2.00 11.67 -0.32
C LEU A 37 2.78 12.81 0.33
N HIS A 38 4.11 12.72 0.31
CA HIS A 38 4.98 13.84 0.66
C HIS A 38 4.92 14.88 -0.46
N ILE A 39 3.89 15.71 -0.43
CA ILE A 39 3.79 16.88 -1.28
C ILE A 39 4.61 17.97 -0.59
N ASN A 40 5.60 18.52 -1.31
CA ASN A 40 6.30 19.69 -0.82
C ASN A 40 5.31 20.88 -0.85
N GLU A 41 4.71 21.15 0.32
CA GLU A 41 3.72 22.21 0.51
C GLU A 41 4.26 23.59 0.14
N GLU A 42 5.56 23.82 0.26
CA GLU A 42 6.20 25.08 -0.11
C GLU A 42 6.23 25.26 -1.63
N VAL A 43 6.65 24.23 -2.36
CA VAL A 43 6.63 24.22 -3.84
C VAL A 43 5.20 24.30 -4.36
N LEU A 44 4.25 23.59 -3.74
CA LEU A 44 2.84 23.67 -4.12
C LEU A 44 2.29 25.09 -3.95
N ARG A 45 2.56 25.74 -2.82
CA ARG A 45 2.18 27.14 -2.57
C ARG A 45 2.84 28.08 -3.57
N GLN A 46 4.11 27.85 -3.89
CA GLN A 46 4.82 28.64 -4.90
C GLN A 46 4.14 28.51 -6.27
N ILE A 47 3.81 27.30 -6.70
CA ILE A 47 3.09 27.04 -7.96
C ILE A 47 1.71 27.70 -7.93
N GLN A 48 0.95 27.56 -6.84
CA GLN A 48 -0.37 28.18 -6.69
C GLN A 48 -0.33 29.71 -6.69
N SER A 49 0.80 30.30 -6.26
CA SER A 49 0.99 31.74 -6.27
C SER A 49 1.21 32.33 -7.68
N THR A 50 1.64 31.51 -8.64
CA THR A 50 1.93 31.93 -10.01
C THR A 50 0.68 32.45 -10.74
N LYS A 51 0.89 33.32 -11.73
CA LYS A 51 -0.22 33.90 -12.50
C LYS A 51 -0.85 32.86 -13.42
N GLU A 52 -0.03 31.96 -13.95
CA GLU A 52 -0.39 30.88 -14.84
C GLU A 52 -1.34 29.91 -14.13
N TYR A 53 -1.03 29.51 -12.90
CA TYR A 53 -1.92 28.65 -12.11
C TYR A 53 -3.30 29.30 -11.89
N LYS A 54 -3.33 30.57 -11.50
CA LYS A 54 -4.58 31.31 -11.27
C LYS A 54 -5.39 31.50 -12.56
N GLN A 55 -4.72 31.69 -13.69
CA GLN A 55 -5.37 31.74 -15.01
C GLN A 55 -6.01 30.40 -15.35
N LEU A 56 -5.30 29.29 -15.15
CA LEU A 56 -5.82 27.95 -15.38
C LEU A 56 -6.99 27.62 -14.44
N GLU A 57 -6.93 28.02 -13.17
CA GLU A 57 -7.99 27.85 -12.17
C GLU A 57 -9.24 28.67 -12.50
N SER A 58 -9.07 29.89 -13.02
CA SER A 58 -10.19 30.76 -13.40
C SER A 58 -10.94 30.28 -14.65
N ASN A 59 -10.31 29.44 -15.46
CA ASN A 59 -10.89 28.97 -16.71
C ASN A 59 -11.84 27.78 -16.49
N LYS A 60 -13.15 28.04 -16.57
CA LYS A 60 -14.20 27.01 -16.41
C LYS A 60 -14.17 25.91 -17.46
N SER A 61 -13.49 26.10 -18.59
CA SER A 61 -13.33 25.05 -19.61
C SER A 61 -12.25 24.02 -19.24
N LEU A 62 -11.40 24.35 -18.26
CA LEU A 62 -10.33 23.47 -17.77
C LEU A 62 -10.80 22.80 -16.49
N ARG A 63 -10.54 21.50 -16.38
CA ARG A 63 -10.78 20.72 -15.17
C ARG A 63 -9.44 20.34 -14.56
N GLN A 64 -9.25 20.67 -13.29
CA GLN A 64 -8.10 20.20 -12.53
C GLN A 64 -8.34 18.75 -12.11
N TYR A 65 -7.38 17.89 -12.41
CA TYR A 65 -7.37 16.50 -11.98
C TYR A 65 -6.19 16.29 -11.04
N ASN A 66 -6.48 15.77 -9.85
CA ASN A 66 -5.43 15.17 -9.03
C ASN A 66 -5.10 13.77 -9.59
N SER A 67 -3.91 13.25 -9.32
CA SER A 67 -3.55 11.87 -9.66
C SER A 67 -4.55 10.85 -9.11
N SER A 68 -5.14 11.14 -7.95
CA SER A 68 -6.23 10.36 -7.35
C SER A 68 -7.53 10.35 -8.15
N ASN A 69 -7.74 11.31 -9.06
CA ASN A 69 -8.94 11.44 -9.88
C ASN A 69 -8.78 10.79 -11.28
N ALA A 70 -7.59 10.25 -11.59
CA ALA A 70 -7.36 9.50 -12.81
C ALA A 70 -8.03 8.11 -12.77
N PHE A 71 -8.34 7.61 -11.57
CA PHE A 71 -9.11 6.39 -11.40
C PHE A 71 -10.61 6.64 -11.67
N PRO A 72 -11.29 5.78 -12.45
CA PRO A 72 -12.73 5.88 -12.61
C PRO A 72 -13.43 5.66 -11.26
N GLY A 73 -14.36 6.55 -10.90
CA GLY A 73 -15.01 6.55 -9.58
C GLY A 73 -15.69 5.23 -9.20
N GLN A 74 -16.04 4.40 -10.18
CA GLN A 74 -16.62 3.06 -9.99
C GLN A 74 -15.64 2.07 -9.33
N HIS A 75 -14.34 2.31 -9.41
CA HIS A 75 -13.30 1.43 -8.87
C HIS A 75 -12.73 1.91 -7.54
N HIS A 76 -13.15 3.08 -7.04
CA HIS A 76 -12.65 3.62 -5.77
C HIS A 76 -12.96 2.72 -4.57
N ASN A 77 -14.14 2.08 -4.56
CA ASN A 77 -14.54 1.17 -3.48
C ASN A 77 -13.81 -0.19 -3.51
N ASN A 78 -13.23 -0.55 -4.67
CA ASN A 78 -12.51 -1.81 -4.89
C ASN A 78 -10.99 -1.61 -4.93
N TYR A 79 -10.48 -0.43 -4.54
CA TYR A 79 -9.06 -0.14 -4.56
C TYR A 79 -8.35 -0.80 -3.37
N VAL A 80 -7.88 -2.02 -3.59
CA VAL A 80 -7.24 -2.90 -2.58
C VAL A 80 -5.84 -2.40 -2.14
N GLY A 81 -5.31 -1.32 -2.74
CA GLY A 81 -3.99 -0.82 -2.37
C GLY A 81 -3.92 -0.10 -1.00
N THR A 82 -5.05 0.40 -0.47
CA THR A 82 -5.07 1.49 0.53
C THR A 82 -4.60 1.21 1.95
N GLY A 83 -4.38 -0.05 2.32
CA GLY A 83 -4.25 -0.40 3.74
C GLY A 83 -2.84 -0.57 4.28
N LEU A 84 -1.93 -1.21 3.53
CA LEU A 84 -0.78 -1.87 4.18
C LEU A 84 0.59 -1.60 3.58
N LEU A 85 0.69 -1.11 2.33
CA LEU A 85 1.95 -0.96 1.60
C LEU A 85 2.05 0.36 0.81
N PHE A 86 1.32 1.40 1.21
CA PHE A 86 1.40 2.69 0.53
C PHE A 86 2.53 3.58 1.05
N GLY A 87 3.40 3.94 0.11
CA GLY A 87 4.40 4.98 0.15
C GLY A 87 4.98 5.09 -1.27
N PRO A 88 5.61 6.22 -1.65
CA PRO A 88 6.31 6.31 -2.91
C PRO A 88 7.28 5.12 -3.02
N ASP A 89 7.16 4.36 -4.11
CA ASP A 89 7.94 3.16 -4.43
C ASP A 89 7.66 1.88 -3.58
N LEU A 90 6.63 1.84 -2.72
CA LEU A 90 6.38 0.67 -1.85
C LEU A 90 5.42 -0.37 -2.44
N PHE A 91 4.40 0.05 -3.18
CA PHE A 91 3.52 -0.84 -3.93
C PHE A 91 2.84 -0.06 -5.06
N GLU A 92 3.29 -0.31 -6.29
CA GLU A 92 2.77 0.32 -7.49
C GLU A 92 2.25 -0.76 -8.44
N ILE A 93 1.07 -0.54 -8.98
CA ILE A 93 0.47 -1.37 -10.03
C ILE A 93 0.20 -0.46 -11.21
N ASP A 94 0.87 -0.74 -12.31
CA ASP A 94 0.74 -0.02 -13.57
C ASP A 94 -0.21 -0.78 -14.49
N PRO A 95 -1.46 -0.34 -14.67
CA PRO A 95 -2.36 -0.94 -15.63
C PRO A 95 -1.89 -0.60 -17.06
N ILE A 96 -1.74 -1.63 -17.89
CA ILE A 96 -1.28 -1.50 -19.28
C ILE A 96 -2.46 -1.73 -20.23
N ASN A 97 -3.21 -2.82 -20.04
CA ASN A 97 -4.35 -3.18 -20.89
C ASN A 97 -5.56 -3.61 -20.05
N GLN A 98 -6.75 -3.53 -20.64
CA GLN A 98 -7.95 -4.09 -20.03
C GLN A 98 -8.06 -5.58 -20.34
N ALA A 99 -8.37 -6.38 -19.31
CA ALA A 99 -8.64 -7.80 -19.50
C ALA A 99 -9.97 -8.00 -20.26
N PRO A 100 -10.03 -8.89 -21.26
CA PRO A 100 -11.29 -9.24 -21.91
C PRO A 100 -12.29 -9.82 -20.90
N PRO A 101 -13.60 -9.61 -21.09
CA PRO A 101 -14.63 -10.27 -20.30
C PRO A 101 -14.47 -11.78 -20.33
N GLN A 102 -14.73 -12.45 -19.20
CA GLN A 102 -14.63 -13.92 -19.06
C GLN A 102 -13.25 -14.53 -19.37
N SER A 103 -12.18 -13.72 -19.33
CA SER A 103 -10.81 -14.22 -19.44
C SER A 103 -10.29 -14.79 -18.10
N THR A 104 -9.46 -15.83 -18.19
CA THR A 104 -8.67 -16.30 -17.04
C THR A 104 -7.39 -15.48 -16.98
N VAL A 105 -7.06 -14.93 -15.81
CA VAL A 105 -5.85 -14.14 -15.60
C VAL A 105 -4.90 -14.88 -14.67
N VAL A 106 -3.61 -14.84 -14.99
CA VAL A 106 -2.53 -15.41 -14.18
C VAL A 106 -1.73 -14.28 -13.57
N LEU A 107 -1.62 -14.30 -12.24
CA LEU A 107 -0.70 -13.47 -11.49
C LEU A 107 0.63 -14.20 -11.35
N ARG A 108 1.71 -13.61 -11.83
CA ARG A 108 3.07 -14.09 -11.60
C ARG A 108 3.79 -13.09 -10.73
N ALA A 109 4.39 -13.56 -9.64
CA ALA A 109 5.22 -12.74 -8.78
C ALA A 109 6.53 -13.48 -8.48
N LYS A 110 7.63 -12.74 -8.45
CA LYS A 110 8.96 -13.26 -8.15
C LYS A 110 9.72 -12.26 -7.31
N VAL A 111 10.42 -12.76 -6.29
CA VAL A 111 11.39 -11.97 -5.54
C VAL A 111 12.53 -11.59 -6.48
N LYS A 112 12.69 -10.28 -6.72
CA LYS A 112 13.78 -9.71 -7.53
C LYS A 112 15.04 -9.52 -6.68
N GLU A 113 14.88 -9.01 -5.46
CA GLU A 113 15.99 -8.74 -4.54
C GLU A 113 15.57 -8.98 -3.08
N ALA A 114 16.48 -9.51 -2.26
CA ALA A 114 16.33 -9.56 -0.82
C ALA A 114 17.65 -9.10 -0.17
N LYS A 115 17.63 -7.93 0.48
CA LYS A 115 18.82 -7.33 1.09
C LYS A 115 18.50 -6.74 2.46
N GLY A 116 19.09 -7.34 3.50
CA GLY A 116 18.86 -6.92 4.88
C GLY A 116 17.37 -6.98 5.24
N ARG A 117 16.79 -5.83 5.60
CA ARG A 117 15.36 -5.71 5.95
C ARG A 117 14.45 -5.40 4.75
N LYS A 118 14.96 -5.31 3.53
CA LYS A 118 14.19 -4.93 2.33
C LYS A 118 14.08 -6.13 1.39
N VAL A 119 12.89 -6.40 0.89
CA VAL A 119 12.60 -7.38 -0.15
C VAL A 119 11.86 -6.66 -1.28
N VAL A 120 12.34 -6.82 -2.51
CA VAL A 120 11.71 -6.30 -3.72
C VAL A 120 11.10 -7.47 -4.47
N ILE A 121 9.81 -7.40 -4.73
CA ILE A 121 9.01 -8.39 -5.45
C ILE A 121 8.52 -7.71 -6.71
N GLY A 122 8.83 -8.28 -7.86
CA GLY A 122 8.21 -7.89 -9.12
C GLY A 122 7.11 -8.87 -9.47
N GLY A 123 6.01 -8.39 -10.02
CA GLY A 123 4.96 -9.25 -10.52
C GLY A 123 4.21 -8.63 -11.67
N TYR A 124 3.50 -9.45 -12.41
CA TYR A 124 2.67 -9.00 -13.52
C TYR A 124 1.45 -9.90 -13.66
N LEU A 125 0.40 -9.33 -14.25
CA LEU A 125 -0.85 -10.00 -14.58
C LEU A 125 -0.93 -10.18 -16.09
N GLU A 126 -1.14 -11.41 -16.55
CA GLU A 126 -1.34 -11.74 -17.95
C GLU A 126 -2.57 -12.63 -18.15
N THR A 127 -3.23 -12.55 -19.31
CA THR A 127 -4.29 -13.50 -19.66
C THR A 127 -3.70 -14.88 -19.94
N LEU A 128 -4.40 -15.92 -19.50
CA LEU A 128 -4.09 -17.30 -19.86
C LEU A 128 -4.92 -17.70 -21.08
N PRO A 129 -4.31 -17.96 -22.25
CA PRO A 129 -5.04 -18.56 -23.36
C PRO A 129 -5.46 -19.98 -22.96
N LEU A 130 -6.77 -20.25 -23.02
CA LEU A 130 -7.35 -21.54 -22.62
C LEU A 130 -7.36 -22.55 -23.77
N ASP A 131 -7.16 -22.10 -25.00
CA ASP A 131 -7.12 -22.97 -26.18
C ASP A 131 -5.69 -23.43 -26.47
N ASP A 132 -5.49 -24.75 -26.58
CA ASP A 132 -4.21 -25.39 -26.96
C ASP A 132 -3.74 -25.02 -28.39
N ASN A 133 -4.57 -24.31 -29.15
CA ASN A 133 -4.18 -23.67 -30.39
C ASN A 133 -3.31 -22.45 -30.08
N LYS A 134 -1.99 -22.62 -30.23
CA LYS A 134 -0.86 -21.66 -30.04
C LYS A 134 -0.99 -20.25 -30.63
N ALA A 135 -2.15 -19.83 -31.14
CA ALA A 135 -2.35 -18.56 -31.82
C ALA A 135 -2.63 -17.38 -30.89
N GLU A 136 -3.19 -17.60 -29.69
CA GLU A 136 -3.44 -16.52 -28.74
C GLU A 136 -2.23 -16.25 -27.85
N LYS A 137 -1.65 -15.06 -27.99
CA LYS A 137 -0.56 -14.61 -27.12
C LYS A 137 -1.13 -14.12 -25.78
N PRO A 138 -0.48 -14.44 -24.65
CA PRO A 138 -0.83 -13.86 -23.36
C PRO A 138 -0.85 -12.33 -23.44
N LEU A 139 -1.96 -11.71 -23.03
CA LEU A 139 -2.11 -10.27 -22.98
C LEU A 139 -1.68 -9.78 -21.59
N LEU A 140 -0.62 -8.98 -21.54
CA LEU A 140 -0.18 -8.32 -20.32
C LEU A 140 -1.17 -7.24 -19.91
N ILE A 141 -1.77 -7.39 -18.73
CA ILE A 141 -2.82 -6.51 -18.19
C ILE A 141 -2.22 -5.44 -17.30
N ALA A 142 -1.32 -5.82 -16.40
CA ALA A 142 -0.69 -4.90 -15.47
C ALA A 142 0.68 -5.40 -15.03
N GLU A 143 1.59 -4.47 -14.78
CA GLU A 143 2.86 -4.74 -14.09
C GLU A 143 2.78 -4.19 -12.67
N SER A 144 3.54 -4.78 -11.75
CA SER A 144 3.58 -4.33 -10.36
C SER A 144 4.96 -4.53 -9.76
N THR A 145 5.34 -3.59 -8.90
CA THR A 145 6.50 -3.71 -8.03
C THR A 145 6.06 -3.48 -6.58
N CYS A 146 6.46 -4.40 -5.72
CA CYS A 146 6.17 -4.39 -4.30
C CYS A 146 7.48 -4.41 -3.53
N ILE A 147 7.64 -3.48 -2.58
CA ILE A 147 8.78 -3.40 -1.69
C ILE A 147 8.31 -3.63 -0.27
N LEU A 148 8.71 -4.76 0.30
CA LEU A 148 8.45 -5.09 1.69
C LEU A 148 9.66 -4.71 2.53
N VAL A 149 9.44 -3.91 3.57
CA VAL A 149 10.49 -3.58 4.54
C VAL A 149 10.11 -4.12 5.91
N GLN A 150 10.93 -5.03 6.43
CA GLN A 150 10.76 -5.57 7.76
C GLN A 150 10.90 -4.45 8.81
N PRO A 151 9.89 -4.26 9.69
CA PRO A 151 9.97 -3.27 10.76
C PRO A 151 11.12 -3.56 11.71
N LYS A 152 11.79 -2.52 12.23
CA LYS A 152 12.93 -2.66 13.14
C LYS A 152 12.58 -3.41 14.44
N TRP A 153 11.32 -3.38 14.86
CA TRP A 153 10.82 -4.06 16.05
C TRP A 153 10.52 -5.55 15.80
N PHE A 154 10.41 -6.00 14.55
CA PHE A 154 10.14 -7.41 14.24
C PHE A 154 11.25 -8.35 14.74
N LYS A 155 12.45 -7.82 14.98
CA LYS A 155 13.56 -8.55 15.63
C LYS A 155 13.20 -9.14 17.01
N TYR A 156 12.18 -8.62 17.68
CA TYR A 156 11.71 -9.13 18.97
C TYR A 156 10.72 -10.31 18.84
N PHE A 157 10.26 -10.61 17.62
CA PHE A 157 9.34 -11.70 17.29
C PHE A 157 9.99 -12.80 16.44
N THR A 158 11.31 -12.76 16.23
CA THR A 158 12.03 -13.80 15.46
C THR A 158 11.97 -15.19 16.09
N TRP A 159 11.59 -15.28 17.36
CA TRP A 159 11.38 -16.54 18.07
C TRP A 159 10.04 -17.21 17.74
N LEU A 160 9.09 -16.49 17.14
CA LEU A 160 7.85 -17.04 16.60
C LEU A 160 8.16 -17.57 15.20
N GLN A 161 8.48 -18.86 15.09
CA GLN A 161 8.47 -19.56 13.81
C GLN A 161 7.02 -19.95 13.49
N ILE A 162 6.44 -19.29 12.48
CA ILE A 162 5.17 -19.68 11.83
C ILE A 162 5.53 -20.17 10.44
#